data_AF-A0A1L3ZBI2-F1
#
_entry.id   AF-A0A1L3ZBI2-F1
#
_cell.length_a   1.000
_cell.length_b   1.000
_cell.length_c   1.000
_cell.angle_alpha   90.00
_cell.angle_beta   90.00
_cell.angle_gamma   90.00
#
_symmetry.space_group_name_H-M   'P 1'
#
loop_
_entity.id
_entity.type
_entity.pdbx_description
1 polymer ?
#
loop_
_entity_poly.entity_id
_entity_poly.type
_entity_poly.pdbx_seq_one_letter_code
_entity_poly.pdbx_strand_id
1 'polypeptide(L)'
;MADVNIIPRISCDNCGLTVDKQLEQLGTNKSFKKPRDWGSLKIEGSRSADSYGGKERMDFTDLCPKCATAAIDAAAAALKAARNEDDANG
;
A
#
# COMPACT_ATOMS: atom_id res chain seq x y z
N MET A 1 -26.26 29.46 4.41
CA MET A 1 -24.91 28.89 4.65
C MET A 1 -24.52 28.13 3.40
N ALA A 2 -23.38 28.43 2.78
CA ALA A 2 -22.91 27.64 1.64
C ALA A 2 -22.55 26.24 2.14
N ASP A 3 -23.11 25.20 1.50
CA ASP A 3 -22.72 23.82 1.76
C ASP A 3 -21.26 23.63 1.34
N VAL A 4 -20.34 23.68 2.30
CA VAL A 4 -18.93 23.38 2.05
C VAL A 4 -18.81 21.86 1.95
N ASN A 5 -18.83 21.35 0.71
CA ASN A 5 -18.51 19.95 0.44
C ASN A 5 -17.00 19.73 0.59
N ILE A 6 -16.56 19.41 1.81
CA ILE A 6 -15.17 19.01 2.08
C ILE A 6 -15.03 17.54 1.71
N ILE A 7 -14.28 17.25 0.64
CA ILE A 7 -13.91 15.88 0.27
C ILE A 7 -12.60 15.53 1.01
N PRO A 8 -12.58 14.49 1.85
CA PRO A 8 -11.35 14.07 2.53
C PRO A 8 -10.31 13.57 1.52
N ARG A 9 -9.04 13.84 1.80
CA ARG A 9 -7.91 13.40 0.96
C ARG A 9 -7.25 12.14 1.54
N ILE A 10 -6.51 11.44 0.70
CA ILE A 10 -5.68 10.27 1.03
C ILE A 10 -4.26 10.53 0.53
N SER A 11 -3.24 10.10 1.29
CA SER A 11 -1.82 10.30 1.00
C SER A 11 -1.11 8.96 0.87
N CYS A 12 -0.22 8.82 -0.12
CA CYS A 12 0.59 7.63 -0.29
C CYS A 12 1.69 7.56 0.79
N ASP A 13 1.76 6.46 1.53
CA ASP A 13 2.72 6.25 2.62
C ASP A 13 4.18 6.23 2.12
N ASN A 14 4.41 5.88 0.85
CA ASN A 14 5.75 5.80 0.27
C ASN A 14 6.21 7.10 -0.40
N CYS A 15 5.40 7.68 -1.30
CA CYS A 15 5.82 8.81 -2.13
C CYS A 15 5.12 10.14 -1.80
N GLY A 16 4.20 10.15 -0.84
CA GLY A 16 3.47 11.36 -0.42
C GLY A 16 2.42 11.87 -1.41
N LEU A 17 2.14 11.15 -2.51
CA LEU A 17 1.09 11.54 -3.46
C LEU A 17 -0.26 11.68 -2.74
N THR A 18 -0.88 12.86 -2.84
CA THR A 18 -2.22 13.11 -2.27
C THR A 18 -3.29 13.17 -3.35
N VAL A 19 -4.40 12.45 -3.16
CA VAL A 19 -5.59 12.54 -4.02
C VAL A 19 -6.86 12.60 -3.17
N ASP A 20 -7.97 12.96 -3.79
CA ASP A 20 -9.25 13.03 -3.09
C ASP A 20 -9.87 11.62 -2.98
N LYS A 21 -10.51 11.33 -1.85
CA LYS A 21 -11.24 10.07 -1.65
C LYS A 21 -12.47 10.02 -2.55
N GLN A 22 -12.84 8.82 -2.96
CA GLN A 22 -14.02 8.62 -3.81
C GLN A 22 -15.28 8.64 -2.94
N LEU A 23 -16.32 9.31 -3.42
CA LEU A 23 -17.63 9.26 -2.77
C LEU A 23 -18.19 7.85 -2.89
N GLU A 24 -18.65 7.31 -1.78
CA GLU A 24 -19.43 6.09 -1.73
C GLU A 24 -20.88 6.49 -1.41
N GLN A 25 -21.76 6.40 -2.42
CA GLN A 25 -23.19 6.66 -2.20
C GLN A 25 -23.81 5.44 -1.52
N LEU A 26 -23.87 5.46 -0.19
CA LEU A 26 -24.70 4.55 0.60
C LEU A 26 -25.79 5.35 1.32
N GLY A 27 -26.97 5.42 0.70
CA GLY A 27 -28.16 6.05 1.30
C GLY A 27 -28.05 7.58 1.43
N THR A 28 -28.56 8.13 2.54
CA THR A 28 -28.62 9.58 2.82
C THR A 28 -27.31 10.16 3.40
N ASN A 29 -26.34 9.32 3.77
CA ASN A 29 -25.07 9.75 4.34
C ASN A 29 -23.96 9.75 3.28
N LYS A 30 -23.18 10.83 3.20
CA LYS A 30 -21.96 10.90 2.38
C LYS A 30 -20.87 10.07 3.06
N SER A 31 -20.57 8.87 2.56
CA SER A 31 -19.34 8.15 2.93
C SER A 31 -18.27 8.35 1.87
N PHE A 32 -17.00 8.26 2.28
CA PHE A 32 -15.86 8.40 1.38
C PHE A 32 -14.94 7.20 1.57
N LYS A 33 -14.44 6.65 0.46
CA LYS A 33 -13.57 5.48 0.45
C LYS A 33 -12.25 5.76 -0.27
N LYS A 34 -11.25 4.91 -0.02
CA LYS A 34 -10.01 4.95 -0.78
C LYS A 34 -10.31 4.76 -2.27
N PRO A 35 -9.57 5.41 -3.19
CA PRO A 35 -9.73 5.16 -4.61
C PRO A 35 -9.48 3.68 -4.94
N ARG A 36 -10.23 3.14 -5.90
CA ARG A 36 -10.26 1.70 -6.21
C ARG A 36 -8.88 1.07 -6.44
N ASP A 37 -7.97 1.81 -7.08
CA ASP A 37 -6.66 1.29 -7.49
C ASP A 37 -5.55 1.51 -6.44
N TRP A 38 -5.89 2.02 -5.26
CA TRP A 38 -4.93 2.18 -4.17
C TRP A 38 -4.65 0.85 -3.49
N GLY A 39 -3.37 0.51 -3.45
CA GLY A 39 -2.86 -0.70 -2.83
C GLY A 39 -2.60 -0.54 -1.34
N SER A 40 -2.24 -1.66 -0.74
CA SER A 40 -1.73 -1.78 0.63
C SER A 40 -0.74 -2.93 0.64
N LEU A 41 0.32 -2.83 1.42
CA LEU A 41 1.33 -3.88 1.56
C LEU A 41 1.55 -4.19 3.02
N LYS A 42 1.41 -5.46 3.40
CA LYS A 42 1.74 -5.94 4.73
C LYS A 42 2.59 -7.20 4.63
N ILE A 43 3.83 -7.10 5.09
CA ILE A 43 4.79 -8.21 5.12
C ILE A 43 5.30 -8.34 6.55
N GLU A 44 5.32 -9.58 7.07
CA GLU A 44 5.87 -9.92 8.37
C GLU A 44 6.94 -11.00 8.19
N GLY A 45 8.17 -10.71 8.63
CA GLY A 45 9.29 -11.63 8.61
C GLY A 45 9.40 -12.43 9.90
N SER A 46 10.14 -13.54 9.87
CA SER A 46 10.47 -14.33 11.07
C SER A 46 11.70 -13.81 11.82
N ARG A 47 12.48 -12.91 11.22
CA ARG A 47 13.66 -12.32 11.84
C ARG A 47 13.25 -11.30 12.90
N SER A 48 13.84 -11.44 14.08
CA SER A 48 13.71 -10.44 15.16
C SER A 48 14.44 -9.16 14.74
N ALA A 49 13.70 -8.07 14.67
CA ALA A 49 14.19 -6.72 14.40
C ALA A 49 14.86 -6.09 15.63
N ASP A 50 14.47 -6.51 16.83
CA ASP A 50 14.98 -5.98 18.10
C ASP A 50 15.24 -7.09 19.14
N SER A 51 15.96 -6.72 20.20
CA SER A 51 16.31 -7.60 21.32
C SER A 51 15.10 -8.06 22.16
N TYR A 52 13.90 -7.55 21.89
CA TYR A 52 12.66 -7.86 22.60
C TYR A 52 11.74 -8.78 21.80
N GLY A 53 12.19 -9.29 20.65
CA GLY A 53 11.43 -10.24 19.83
C GLY A 53 10.40 -9.58 18.91
N GLY A 54 10.47 -8.26 18.71
CA GLY A 54 9.74 -7.58 17.65
C GLY A 54 10.15 -8.18 16.30
N LYS A 55 9.18 -8.58 15.47
CA LYS A 55 9.44 -9.08 14.12
C LYS A 55 9.63 -7.91 13.16
N GLU A 56 10.53 -8.06 12.20
CA GLU A 56 10.58 -7.12 11.06
C GLU A 56 9.23 -7.13 10.35
N ARG A 57 8.59 -5.96 10.30
CA ARG A 57 7.31 -5.75 9.62
C ARG A 57 7.43 -4.54 8.71
N MET A 58 6.95 -4.70 7.50
CA MET A 58 6.70 -3.61 6.58
C MET A 58 5.19 -3.49 6.41
N ASP A 59 4.63 -2.33 6.78
CA ASP A 59 3.20 -2.06 6.71
C ASP A 59 2.95 -0.71 6.04
N PHE A 60 2.39 -0.76 4.84
CA PHE A 60 1.89 0.38 4.10
C PHE A 60 0.38 0.21 3.97
N THR A 61 -0.37 1.12 4.58
CA THR A 61 -1.83 1.09 4.57
C THR A 61 -2.35 1.66 3.25
N ASP A 62 -1.74 2.75 2.78
CA ASP A 62 -2.18 3.51 1.63
C ASP A 62 -1.03 3.68 0.63
N LEU A 63 -1.05 2.90 -0.46
CA LEU A 63 -0.11 3.03 -1.58
C LEU A 63 -0.82 3.52 -2.83
N CYS A 64 -0.29 4.57 -3.45
CA CYS A 64 -0.73 4.95 -4.78
C CYS A 64 -0.44 3.82 -5.79
N PRO A 65 -1.17 3.76 -6.92
CA PRO A 65 -1.04 2.65 -7.88
C PRO A 65 0.40 2.40 -8.31
N LYS A 66 1.17 3.47 -8.56
CA LYS A 66 2.59 3.37 -8.94
C LYS A 66 3.45 2.70 -7.87
N CYS A 67 3.29 3.08 -6.61
CA CYS A 67 4.08 2.50 -5.52
C CYS A 67 3.61 1.09 -5.16
N ALA A 68 2.31 0.80 -5.30
CA ALA A 68 1.79 -0.55 -5.14
C ALA A 68 2.38 -1.50 -6.19
N THR A 69 2.39 -1.10 -7.48
CA THR A 69 3.02 -1.88 -8.55
C THR A 69 4.52 -2.06 -8.32
N ALA A 70 5.24 -0.97 -7.99
CA ALA A 70 6.67 -1.06 -7.71
C ALA A 70 6.99 -2.01 -6.54
N ALA A 71 6.17 -2.03 -5.50
CA ALA A 71 6.32 -2.97 -4.39
C ALA A 71 6.09 -4.43 -4.81
N ILE A 72 5.09 -4.69 -5.67
CA ILE A 72 4.83 -6.02 -6.22
C ILE A 72 6.03 -6.48 -7.07
N ASP A 73 6.53 -5.62 -7.96
CA ASP A 73 7.66 -5.95 -8.83
C ASP A 73 8.93 -6.21 -8.03
N ALA A 74 9.21 -5.40 -7.01
CA ALA A 74 10.35 -5.59 -6.11
C ALA A 74 10.24 -6.90 -5.33
N ALA A 75 9.05 -7.23 -4.79
CA ALA A 75 8.83 -8.49 -4.09
C ALA A 75 8.97 -9.70 -5.04
N ALA A 76 8.41 -9.62 -6.24
CA ALA A 76 8.52 -10.66 -7.25
C ALA A 76 9.99 -10.90 -7.66
N ALA A 77 10.76 -9.83 -7.89
CA ALA A 77 12.18 -9.93 -8.22
C ALA A 77 12.98 -10.58 -7.09
N ALA A 78 12.74 -10.18 -5.83
CA ALA A 78 13.42 -10.76 -4.67
C ALA A 78 13.08 -12.26 -4.49
N LEU A 79 11.82 -12.65 -4.69
CA LEU A 79 11.39 -14.04 -4.62
C LEU A 79 11.95 -14.89 -5.77
N LYS A 80 12.04 -14.33 -6.98
CA LYS A 80 12.67 -15.00 -8.12
C LYS A 80 14.15 -15.29 -7.86
N ALA A 81 14.88 -14.29 -7.38
CA ALA A 81 16.28 -14.45 -7.00
C ALA A 81 16.45 -15.50 -5.88
N ALA A 82 15.58 -15.49 -4.87
CA ALA A 82 15.62 -16.47 -3.78
C ALA A 82 15.37 -17.93 -4.24
N ARG A 83 14.70 -18.13 -5.38
CA ARG A 83 14.48 -19.47 -5.98
C ARG A 83 15.65 -19.94 -6.85
N ASN A 84 16.70 -19.14 -7.00
CA ASN A 84 17.80 -19.38 -7.95
C ASN A 84 17.32 -19.62 -9.39
N GLU A 85 16.18 -19.03 -9.79
CA GLU A 85 15.65 -19.18 -11.15
C GLU A 85 16.54 -18.52 -12.21
N ASP A 86 17.51 -17.69 -11.82
CA ASP A 86 18.49 -17.08 -12.71
C ASP A 86 19.73 -17.98 -12.96
N ASP A 87 19.97 -19.03 -12.15
CA ASP A 87 21.11 -19.96 -12.30
C ASP A 87 20.79 -21.22 -13.15
N ALA A 88 19.51 -21.45 -13.50
CA ALA A 88 19.10 -22.69 -14.19
C ALA A 88 19.31 -22.68 -15.72
N ASN A 89 19.90 -21.63 -16.29
CA ASN A 89 20.15 -21.49 -17.74
C ASN A 89 21.60 -21.06 -18.08
N GLY A 90 22.58 -21.39 -17.22
CA GLY A 90 24.02 -21.19 -17.48
C GLY A 90 24.74 -22.48 -17.84
#